data_AF-A0A966J347-F1
#
_entry.id   AF-A0A966J347-F1
#
_cell.length_a   1.000
_cell.length_b   1.000
_cell.length_c   1.000
_cell.angle_alpha   90.00
_cell.angle_beta   90.00
_cell.angle_gamma   90.00
#
_symmetry.space_group_name_H-M   'P 1'
#
loop_
_entity.id
_entity.type
_entity.pdbx_description
1 polymer ?
#
loop_
_entity_poly.entity_id
_entity_poly.type
_entity_poly.pdbx_seq_one_letter_code
_entity_poly.pdbx_strand_id
1 'polypeptide(L)'
;DPRLHHGSDQVFFGATVTYADARGQERTITILGIDEADSLQGQVSWISPIARALLKARVGDEVRLVTPQGVQEIEVLDVRYPV
;
A
#
# COMPACT_ATOMS: atom_id res chain seq x y z
N ASP A 1 1.61 20.43 0.01
CA ASP A 1 1.14 19.87 -1.27
C ASP A 1 1.66 18.43 -1.33
N PRO A 2 0.80 17.40 -1.36
CA PRO A 2 1.24 16.01 -1.47
C PRO A 2 2.04 15.74 -2.77
N ARG A 3 2.00 16.66 -3.75
CA ARG A 3 2.78 16.60 -5.00
C ARG A 3 4.28 16.89 -4.84
N LEU A 4 4.74 17.28 -3.64
CA LEU A 4 6.13 17.67 -3.35
C LEU A 4 6.93 16.60 -2.60
N HIS A 5 6.49 15.34 -2.62
CA HIS A 5 7.31 14.24 -2.08
C HIS A 5 8.34 13.79 -3.11
N HIS A 6 9.52 14.43 -3.11
CA HIS A 6 10.76 13.92 -3.70
C HIS A 6 11.32 12.72 -2.90
N GLY A 7 10.46 11.74 -2.66
CA GLY A 7 10.72 10.49 -1.95
C GLY A 7 9.73 9.45 -2.44
N SER A 8 9.78 9.16 -3.74
CA SER A 8 8.83 8.30 -4.47
C SER A 8 8.80 6.86 -3.95
N ASP A 9 9.70 6.50 -3.03
CA ASP A 9 9.81 5.19 -2.41
C ASP A 9 8.91 5.04 -1.18
N GLN A 10 8.44 6.12 -0.55
CA GLN A 10 7.67 6.05 0.71
C GLN A 10 6.15 6.14 0.49
N VAL A 11 5.41 5.26 1.15
CA VAL A 11 3.95 5.16 1.03
C VAL A 11 3.22 6.23 1.84
N PHE A 12 2.40 7.03 1.17
CA PHE A 12 1.42 7.95 1.75
C PHE A 12 0.04 7.80 1.10
N PHE A 13 -0.92 8.61 1.54
CA PHE A 13 -2.21 8.72 0.89
C PHE A 13 -2.06 9.09 -0.61
N GLY A 14 -2.88 8.48 -1.46
CA GLY A 14 -2.81 8.61 -2.91
C GLY A 14 -1.74 7.74 -3.58
N ALA A 15 -0.90 7.03 -2.81
CA ALA A 15 0.09 6.12 -3.37
C ALA A 15 -0.60 4.89 -3.97
N THR A 16 -0.10 4.47 -5.13
CA THR A 16 -0.29 3.13 -5.66
C THR A 16 0.94 2.31 -5.28
N VAL A 17 0.72 1.19 -4.60
CA VAL A 17 1.77 0.36 -4.01
C VAL A 17 1.67 -1.04 -4.57
N THR A 18 2.79 -1.58 -5.04
CA THR A 18 2.93 -3.00 -5.36
C THR A 18 3.66 -3.68 -4.21
N TYR A 19 3.12 -4.80 -3.72
CA TYR A 19 3.72 -5.60 -2.67
C TYR A 19 3.64 -7.10 -2.98
N ALA A 20 4.58 -7.88 -2.47
CA ALA A 20 4.55 -9.34 -2.54
C ALA A 20 4.24 -9.96 -1.18
N ASP A 21 3.57 -11.10 -1.19
CA ASP A 21 3.48 -11.98 -0.01
C ASP A 21 4.62 -13.00 0.04
N ALA A 22 4.70 -13.77 1.13
CA ALA A 22 5.71 -14.80 1.34
C ALA A 22 5.74 -15.91 0.25
N ARG A 23 4.74 -15.98 -0.64
CA ARG A 23 4.73 -16.90 -1.79
C ARG A 23 5.22 -16.23 -3.08
N GLY A 24 5.66 -14.97 -2.99
CA GLY A 24 6.04 -14.14 -4.14
C GLY A 24 4.84 -13.65 -4.96
N GLN A 25 3.60 -13.76 -4.44
CA GLN A 25 2.44 -13.28 -5.17
C GLN A 25 2.31 -11.76 -5.02
N GLU A 26 2.46 -11.07 -6.14
CA GLU A 26 2.35 -9.62 -6.20
C GLU A 26 0.89 -9.15 -6.23
N ARG A 27 0.63 -8.05 -5.53
CA ARG A 27 -0.64 -7.32 -5.56
C ARG A 27 -0.35 -5.83 -5.65
N THR A 28 -1.17 -5.12 -6.41
CA THR A 28 -1.08 -3.67 -6.56
C THR A 28 -2.36 -3.02 -6.04
N ILE A 29 -2.23 -2.02 -5.18
CA ILE A 29 -3.36 -1.29 -4.61
C ILE A 29 -3.13 0.22 -4.60
N THR A 30 -4.20 1.00 -4.60
CA THR A 30 -4.13 2.46 -4.39
C THR A 30 -4.79 2.85 -3.07
N ILE A 31 -4.10 3.61 -2.23
CA ILE A 31 -4.62 4.04 -0.92
C ILE A 31 -5.37 5.37 -1.07
N LEU A 32 -6.69 5.34 -0.91
CA LEU A 32 -7.59 6.48 -1.07
C LEU A 32 -8.44 6.75 0.18
N GLY A 33 -9.30 7.77 0.11
CA GLY A 33 -10.29 8.10 1.14
C GLY A 33 -11.35 7.00 1.26
N ILE A 34 -12.10 7.00 2.36
CA ILE A 34 -13.21 6.05 2.57
C ILE A 34 -14.25 6.19 1.46
N ASP A 35 -14.61 7.43 1.11
CA ASP A 35 -15.65 7.72 0.13
C ASP A 35 -15.17 7.58 -1.33
N GLU A 36 -13.85 7.49 -1.54
CA GLU A 36 -13.23 7.45 -2.87
C GLU A 36 -12.82 6.04 -3.31
N ALA A 37 -12.59 5.13 -2.36
CA ALA A 37 -12.00 3.83 -2.64
C ALA A 37 -13.01 2.84 -3.28
N ASP A 38 -12.71 2.40 -4.50
CA ASP A 38 -13.38 1.28 -5.16
C ASP A 38 -12.49 0.02 -5.19
N SER A 39 -12.88 -1.01 -4.44
CA SER A 39 -12.14 -2.28 -4.34
C SER A 39 -12.10 -3.04 -5.67
N LEU A 40 -13.07 -2.84 -6.56
CA LEU A 40 -13.07 -3.44 -7.90
C LEU A 40 -11.96 -2.86 -8.78
N GLN A 41 -11.46 -1.68 -8.44
CA GLN A 41 -10.34 -1.01 -9.12
C GLN A 41 -9.01 -1.20 -8.38
N GLY A 42 -8.94 -2.10 -7.40
CA GLY A 42 -7.75 -2.26 -6.55
C GLY A 42 -7.52 -1.07 -5.62
N GLN A 43 -8.52 -0.23 -5.39
CA GLN A 43 -8.40 0.90 -4.47
C GLN A 43 -8.87 0.47 -3.08
N VAL A 44 -8.15 0.91 -2.06
CA VAL A 44 -8.46 0.59 -0.67
C VAL A 44 -8.49 1.86 0.14
N SER A 45 -9.39 1.90 1.12
CA SER A 45 -9.40 3.00 2.08
C SER A 45 -8.16 2.94 2.98
N TRP A 46 -7.65 4.11 3.38
CA TRP A 46 -6.58 4.23 4.36
C TRP A 46 -6.86 3.54 5.71
N ILE A 47 -8.12 3.30 6.06
CA ILE A 47 -8.49 2.54 7.28
C ILE A 47 -8.34 1.03 7.13
N SER A 48 -8.19 0.52 5.91
CA SER A 48 -8.03 -0.92 5.66
C SER A 48 -6.75 -1.47 6.32
N PRO A 49 -6.74 -2.74 6.77
CA PRO A 49 -5.56 -3.34 7.39
C PRO A 49 -4.31 -3.27 6.50
N ILE A 50 -4.47 -3.47 5.19
CA ILE A 50 -3.37 -3.41 4.23
C ILE A 50 -2.81 -2.00 4.09
N ALA A 51 -3.66 -0.97 3.95
CA ALA A 51 -3.19 0.41 3.87
C ALA A 51 -2.49 0.82 5.17
N ARG A 52 -3.03 0.44 6.33
CA ARG A 52 -2.42 0.72 7.63
C ARG A 52 -1.05 0.05 7.81
N ALA A 53 -0.87 -1.16 7.28
CA ALA A 53 0.41 -1.86 7.32
C ALA A 53 1.46 -1.18 6.42
N LEU A 54 1.04 -0.66 5.27
CA LEU A 54 1.92 -0.06 4.27
C LEU A 54 2.23 1.42 4.53
N LEU A 55 1.36 2.16 5.23
CA LEU A 55 1.57 3.59 5.46
C LEU A 55 2.94 3.87 6.12
N LYS A 56 3.70 4.79 5.51
CA LYS A 56 5.08 5.17 5.85
C LYS A 56 6.16 4.12 5.55
N ALA A 57 5.80 2.92 5.10
CA ALA A 57 6.77 1.96 4.59
C ALA A 57 7.44 2.49 3.31
N ARG A 58 8.62 1.96 3.01
CA ARG A 58 9.39 2.28 1.82
C ARG A 58 9.55 1.06 0.92
N VAL A 59 9.84 1.27 -0.36
CA VAL A 59 10.29 0.20 -1.25
C VAL A 59 11.47 -0.55 -0.60
N GLY A 60 11.37 -1.87 -0.54
CA GLY A 60 12.30 -2.78 0.12
C GLY A 60 12.00 -3.07 1.59
N ASP A 61 11.02 -2.38 2.21
CA ASP A 61 10.60 -2.70 3.58
C ASP A 61 9.72 -3.96 3.61
N GLU A 62 9.98 -4.83 4.58
CA GLU A 62 9.07 -5.90 5.00
C GLU A 62 8.17 -5.40 6.14
N VAL A 63 6.85 -5.52 5.98
CA VAL A 63 5.86 -5.11 6.97
C VAL A 63 4.92 -6.25 7.34
N ARG A 64 4.37 -6.18 8.55
CA ARG A 64 3.42 -7.18 9.07
C ARG A 64 1.99 -6.75 8.77
N LEU A 65 1.31 -7.55 7.96
CA LEU A 65 -0.12 -7.44 7.68
C LEU A 65 -0.91 -8.33 8.64
N VAL A 66 -1.74 -7.72 9.47
CA VAL A 66 -2.68 -8.44 10.33
C VAL A 66 -3.98 -8.68 9.56
N THR A 67 -4.32 -9.94 9.34
CA THR A 67 -5.57 -10.38 8.69
C THR A 67 -6.42 -11.21 9.66
N PRO A 68 -7.72 -11.42 9.37
CA PRO A 68 -8.53 -12.37 10.14
C PRO A 68 -7.98 -13.81 10.15
N GLN A 69 -7.14 -14.18 9.18
CA GLN A 69 -6.55 -15.51 9.05
C GLN A 69 -5.19 -15.65 9.77
N GLY A 70 -4.65 -14.54 10.30
CA GLY A 70 -3.35 -14.49 10.95
C GLY A 70 -2.49 -13.32 10.48
N VAL A 71 -1.25 -13.29 10.97
CA VAL A 71 -0.24 -12.30 10.58
C VAL A 71 0.54 -12.83 9.38
N GLN A 72 0.70 -11.99 8.37
CA GLN A 72 1.48 -12.28 7.17
C GLN A 72 2.56 -11.21 6.98
N GLU A 73 3.77 -11.60 6.60
CA GLU A 73 4.80 -10.66 6.17
C GLU A 73 4.64 -10.38 4.66
N ILE A 74 4.74 -9.10 4.31
CA ILE A 74 4.69 -8.62 2.93
C ILE A 74 5.84 -7.64 2.68
N GLU A 75 6.36 -7.65 1.46
CA GLU A 75 7.45 -6.77 1.03
C GLU A 75 6.92 -5.70 0.09
N VAL A 76 7.31 -4.44 0.27
CA VAL A 76 6.98 -3.34 -0.64
C VAL A 76 7.93 -3.36 -1.82
N LEU A 77 7.40 -3.56 -3.03
CA LEU A 77 8.19 -3.68 -4.26
C LEU A 77 8.26 -2.37 -5.05
N ASP A 78 7.15 -1.62 -5.10
CA ASP A 78 7.07 -0.37 -5.84
C ASP A 78 6.09 0.60 -5.18
N VAL A 79 6.39 1.89 -5.29
CA VAL A 79 5.53 2.98 -4.85
C VAL A 79 5.48 4.03 -5.96
N ARG A 80 4.28 4.34 -6.42
CA ARG A 80 4.05 5.32 -7.48
C ARG A 80 2.88 6.22 -7.13
N TYR A 81 2.94 7.47 -7.59
CA TYR A 81 1.87 8.44 -7.46
C TYR A 81 1.29 8.76 -8.84
N PRO A 82 -0.03 9.01 -8.94
CA PRO A 82 -0.61 9.50 -10.18
C PRO A 82 0.04 10.83 -10.56
N VAL A 83 0.43 10.95 -11.82
CA VAL A 83 0.97 12.17 -12.45
C VAL A 83 -0.12 13.19 -12.76
#